data_AF-A0A0F4J5F4-F1
#
_entry.id   AF-A0A0F4J5F4-F1
#
_cell.length_a   1.000
_cell.length_b   1.000
_cell.length_c   1.000
_cell.angle_alpha   90.00
_cell.angle_beta   90.00
_cell.angle_gamma   90.00
#
_symmetry.space_group_name_H-M   'P 1'
#
loop_
_entity.id
_entity.type
_entity.pdbx_description
1 polymer ?
#
loop_
_entity_poly.entity_id
_entity_poly.type
_entity_poly.pdbx_seq_one_letter_code
_entity_poly.pdbx_strand_id
1 'polypeptide(L)'
;MRDSHRVEAERVLVRAVGEEVRRAGGGVDAEVLLARGREALDGLAGVAGEEYAAYVAALDEAAAGEQSLGEVFRRTSSGTALLVTAVAAAAAAGADMAFGVDAGTAVSAGIVVGAAGAVTAAVRVAAVHVPAANRRAGAAGRPGGPEQLRLKWLTALEVRGIRPFLEQERAVAVAGAGAPGSGSAVGAVGAGPGRGAVPPQLRGVDRSAEARRRSMLEQSFGQLPDADALFTGRRAELARIAQWVRTARASTETRPVVVVLHGEPGVGRTALALRAAHALRDQFRGACVVDLRGGAPAAGEAPLSTREALLHLLNRLGAPREQLLFREGASAEQQVRRLGELYHQHLQGLPVTVVLDEAVDPEQVRALVPERSESLVLVTAREPLELPADLGAWVY
;
A
#
# COMPACT_ATOMS: atom_id res chain seq x y z
N MET A 1 13.75 7.55 23.22
CA MET A 1 14.26 6.73 22.10
C MET A 1 15.53 5.99 22.57
N ARG A 2 15.96 4.87 21.97
CA ARG A 2 17.25 4.23 22.33
C ARG A 2 18.41 5.14 21.90
N ASP A 3 19.51 5.17 22.63
CA ASP A 3 20.65 6.06 22.35
C ASP A 3 21.27 5.84 20.97
N SER A 4 21.38 4.58 20.53
CA SER A 4 21.84 4.23 19.18
C SER A 4 20.93 4.79 18.09
N HIS A 5 19.62 4.78 18.30
CA HIS A 5 18.63 5.28 17.35
C HIS A 5 18.59 6.83 17.34
N ARG A 6 18.92 7.47 18.47
CA ARG A 6 19.04 8.94 18.57
C ARG A 6 20.10 9.49 17.62
N VAL A 7 21.26 8.84 17.55
CA VAL A 7 22.33 9.23 16.62
C VAL A 7 21.87 9.19 15.16
N GLU A 8 21.01 8.25 14.79
CA GLU A 8 20.49 8.15 13.42
C GLU A 8 19.49 9.26 13.10
N ALA A 9 18.58 9.54 14.04
CA ALA A 9 17.64 10.65 13.94
C ALA A 9 18.38 12.00 13.84
N GLU A 10 19.46 12.18 14.61
CA GLU A 10 20.32 13.37 14.52
C GLU A 10 21.00 13.50 13.16
N ARG A 11 21.44 12.41 12.52
CA ARG A 11 22.00 12.45 11.16
C ARG A 11 20.97 12.92 10.13
N VAL A 12 19.69 12.51 10.27
CA VAL A 12 18.61 12.99 9.40
C VAL A 12 18.39 14.49 9.61
N LEU A 13 18.35 14.94 10.88
CA LEU A 13 18.20 16.35 11.21
C LEU A 13 19.35 17.21 10.65
N VAL A 14 20.60 16.78 10.82
CA VAL A 14 21.78 17.49 10.30
C VAL A 14 21.71 17.64 8.78
N ARG A 15 21.32 16.57 8.08
CA ARG A 15 21.14 16.60 6.62
C ARG A 15 20.06 17.59 6.21
N ALA A 16 18.89 17.53 6.85
CA ALA A 16 17.75 18.40 6.54
C ALA A 16 18.07 19.88 6.79
N VAL A 17 18.75 20.20 7.89
CA VAL A 17 19.22 21.57 8.17
C VAL A 17 20.23 22.03 7.11
N GLY A 18 21.17 21.19 6.70
CA GLY A 18 22.13 21.52 5.64
C GLY A 18 21.48 21.75 4.27
N GLU A 19 20.38 21.05 3.95
CA GLU A 19 19.57 21.33 2.77
C GLU A 19 18.82 22.67 2.87
N GLU A 20 18.30 22.98 4.06
CA GLU A 20 17.59 24.22 4.32
C GLU A 20 18.48 25.46 4.26
N VAL A 21 19.67 25.40 4.84
CA VAL A 21 20.66 26.49 4.78
C VAL A 21 21.07 26.77 3.32
N ARG A 22 21.25 25.71 2.52
CA ARG A 22 21.53 25.84 1.07
C ARG A 22 20.35 26.47 0.32
N ARG A 23 19.12 26.09 0.64
CA ARG A 23 17.90 26.64 0.04
C ARG A 23 17.68 28.11 0.41
N ALA A 24 18.01 28.50 1.64
CA ALA A 24 17.81 29.86 2.16
C ALA A 24 18.91 30.86 1.78
N GLY A 25 19.97 30.44 1.08
CA GLY A 25 20.99 31.33 0.52
C GLY A 25 21.80 32.13 1.55
N GLY A 26 21.90 31.67 2.80
CA GLY A 26 22.72 32.28 3.86
C GLY A 26 21.97 33.12 4.91
N GLY A 27 20.63 33.24 4.83
CA GLY A 27 19.83 33.99 5.82
C GLY A 27 19.50 33.26 7.12
N VAL A 28 19.96 32.03 7.30
CA VAL A 28 19.62 31.17 8.46
C VAL A 28 20.89 30.62 9.08
N ASP A 29 21.08 30.87 10.37
CA ASP A 29 22.22 30.35 11.14
C ASP A 29 22.06 28.83 11.38
N ALA A 30 22.94 28.06 10.76
CA ALA A 30 22.93 26.61 10.82
C ALA A 30 23.16 26.07 12.24
N GLU A 31 24.03 26.71 13.04
CA GLU A 31 24.37 26.23 14.38
C GLU A 31 23.19 26.42 15.33
N VAL A 32 22.54 27.57 15.27
CA VAL A 32 21.36 27.89 16.08
C VAL A 32 20.20 26.96 15.74
N LEU A 33 19.97 26.71 14.45
CA LEU A 33 18.88 25.82 14.01
C LEU A 33 19.14 24.35 14.39
N LEU A 34 20.41 23.91 14.32
CA LEU A 34 20.79 22.57 14.79
C LEU A 34 20.64 22.41 16.30
N ALA A 35 21.01 23.43 17.09
CA ALA A 35 20.86 23.38 18.54
C ALA A 35 19.38 23.24 18.95
N ARG A 36 18.50 24.07 18.37
CA ARG A 36 17.05 23.99 18.59
C ARG A 36 16.45 22.67 18.10
N GLY A 37 16.88 22.20 16.93
CA GLY A 37 16.43 20.93 16.38
C GLY A 37 16.82 19.73 17.26
N ARG A 38 18.01 19.73 17.87
CA ARG A 38 18.46 18.69 18.80
C ARG A 38 17.65 18.68 20.10
N GLU A 39 17.32 19.86 20.61
CA GLU A 39 16.46 20.02 21.78
C GLU A 39 15.03 19.52 21.51
N ALA A 40 14.48 19.81 20.33
CA ALA A 40 13.15 19.37 19.92
C ALA A 40 13.09 17.90 19.46
N LEU A 41 14.22 17.24 19.24
CA LEU A 41 14.30 15.97 18.51
C LEU A 41 13.44 14.85 19.09
N ASP A 42 13.37 14.74 20.42
CA ASP A 42 12.53 13.72 21.08
C ASP A 42 11.03 13.96 20.83
N GLY A 43 10.61 15.23 20.80
CA GLY A 43 9.24 15.61 20.45
C GLY A 43 8.92 15.36 18.98
N LEU A 44 9.86 15.69 18.08
CA LEU A 44 9.74 15.42 16.64
C LEU A 44 9.68 13.92 16.34
N ALA A 45 10.47 13.11 17.06
CA ALA A 45 10.43 11.65 16.95
C ALA A 45 9.13 11.05 17.49
N GLY A 46 8.48 11.71 18.45
CA GLY A 46 7.15 11.31 18.93
C GLY A 46 6.09 11.29 17.82
N VAL A 47 6.20 12.16 16.81
CA VAL A 47 5.29 12.19 15.64
C VAL A 47 5.39 10.90 14.81
N ALA A 48 6.56 10.27 14.79
CA ALA A 48 6.84 8.99 14.13
C ALA A 48 6.87 7.81 15.14
N GLY A 49 6.16 7.94 16.26
CA GLY A 49 6.20 6.99 17.37
C GLY A 49 5.67 5.59 17.02
N GLU A 50 4.66 5.48 16.17
CA GLU A 50 4.09 4.20 15.74
C GLU A 50 5.09 3.39 14.89
N GLU A 51 5.75 4.04 13.92
CA GLU A 51 6.79 3.41 13.09
C GLU A 51 8.03 3.05 13.91
N TYR A 52 8.40 3.91 14.88
CA TYR A 52 9.48 3.63 15.80
C TYR A 52 9.18 2.40 16.67
N ALA A 53 7.94 2.30 17.19
CA ALA A 53 7.50 1.14 17.98
C ALA A 53 7.53 -0.15 17.15
N ALA A 54 7.07 -0.10 15.90
CA ALA A 54 7.14 -1.25 14.98
C ALA A 54 8.58 -1.68 14.69
N TYR A 55 9.49 -0.72 14.49
CA TYR A 55 10.92 -0.98 14.29
C TYR A 55 11.56 -1.64 15.53
N VAL A 56 11.30 -1.09 16.72
CA VAL A 56 11.83 -1.64 17.98
C VAL A 56 11.27 -3.04 18.26
N ALA A 57 9.97 -3.26 18.05
CA ALA A 57 9.36 -4.57 18.21
C ALA A 57 10.00 -5.62 17.29
N ALA A 58 10.29 -5.25 16.03
CA ALA A 58 10.97 -6.14 15.09
C ALA A 58 12.42 -6.43 15.48
N LEU A 59 13.14 -5.47 16.06
CA LEU A 59 14.48 -5.69 16.61
C LEU A 59 14.46 -6.62 17.82
N ASP A 60 13.49 -6.45 18.70
CA ASP A 60 13.36 -7.27 19.91
C ASP A 60 12.91 -8.70 19.57
N GLU A 61 12.05 -8.87 18.56
CA GLU A 61 11.69 -10.18 18.00
C GLU A 61 12.88 -10.86 17.32
N ALA A 62 13.71 -10.09 16.59
CA ALA A 62 14.95 -10.61 15.99
C ALA A 62 15.96 -11.05 17.06
N ALA A 63 16.16 -10.24 18.10
CA ALA A 63 17.06 -10.57 19.21
C ALA A 63 16.56 -11.76 20.06
N ALA A 64 15.24 -11.89 20.25
CA ALA A 64 14.65 -13.06 20.90
C ALA A 64 14.83 -14.35 20.06
N GLY A 65 14.91 -14.23 18.73
CA GLY A 65 15.19 -15.32 17.81
C GLY A 65 16.64 -15.83 17.84
N GLU A 66 17.59 -15.00 18.31
CA GLU A 66 19.01 -15.36 18.44
C GLU A 66 19.32 -16.16 19.72
N GLN A 67 18.38 -16.24 20.68
CA GLN A 67 18.51 -17.15 21.83
C GLN A 67 18.48 -18.61 21.33
N SER A 68 19.68 -19.18 21.30
CA SER A 68 20.08 -20.22 20.37
C SER A 68 19.34 -21.55 20.55
N LEU A 69 19.10 -22.23 19.42
CA LEU A 69 18.67 -23.63 19.36
C LEU A 69 19.46 -24.56 20.31
N GLY A 70 20.71 -24.23 20.64
CA GLY A 70 21.54 -24.99 21.59
C GLY A 70 21.06 -24.94 23.03
N GLU A 71 20.43 -23.84 23.45
CA GLU A 71 19.95 -23.65 24.83
C GLU A 71 18.57 -24.30 25.03
N VAL A 72 17.73 -24.26 23.99
CA VAL A 72 16.44 -24.97 23.94
C VAL A 72 16.63 -26.48 23.81
N PHE A 73 17.64 -26.95 23.06
CA PHE A 73 17.98 -28.38 22.97
C PHE A 73 18.42 -28.94 24.33
N ARG A 74 19.18 -28.16 25.12
CA ARG A 74 19.58 -28.53 26.50
C ARG A 74 18.41 -28.61 27.48
N ARG A 75 17.38 -27.77 27.31
CA ARG A 75 16.18 -27.78 28.17
C ARG A 75 15.11 -28.77 27.73
N THR A 76 15.04 -29.06 26.42
CA THR A 76 13.96 -29.85 25.80
C THR A 76 14.38 -31.27 25.44
N SER A 77 15.64 -31.65 25.67
CA SER A 77 16.04 -33.06 25.76
C SER A 77 15.40 -33.67 27.01
N SER A 78 14.10 -33.94 26.90
CA SER A 78 13.25 -34.51 27.93
C SER A 78 13.91 -35.76 28.48
N GLY A 79 14.38 -35.70 29.73
CA GLY A 79 15.05 -36.82 30.41
C GLY A 79 14.25 -38.11 30.35
N THR A 80 12.92 -38.03 30.22
CA THR A 80 12.00 -39.15 30.00
C THR A 80 12.22 -39.90 28.69
N ALA A 81 12.50 -39.25 27.56
CA ALA A 81 12.71 -39.94 26.28
C ALA A 81 14.04 -40.70 26.24
N LEU A 82 15.08 -40.12 26.84
CA LEU A 82 16.38 -40.78 27.01
C LEU A 82 16.28 -41.92 28.02
N LEU A 83 15.54 -41.74 29.12
CA LEU A 83 15.26 -42.82 30.09
C LEU A 83 14.50 -43.99 29.45
N VAL A 84 13.43 -43.72 28.70
CA VAL A 84 12.64 -44.78 28.03
C VAL A 84 13.51 -45.54 27.03
N THR A 85 14.37 -44.84 26.29
CA THR A 85 15.28 -45.46 25.32
C THR A 85 16.35 -46.31 26.01
N ALA A 86 16.93 -45.82 27.12
CA ALA A 86 17.89 -46.57 27.92
C ALA A 86 17.27 -47.81 28.59
N VAL A 87 16.05 -47.68 29.13
CA VAL A 87 15.29 -48.80 29.71
C VAL A 87 14.95 -49.84 28.65
N ALA A 88 14.51 -49.41 27.46
CA ALA A 88 14.22 -50.32 26.35
C ALA A 88 15.47 -51.06 25.86
N ALA A 89 16.61 -50.38 25.76
CA ALA A 89 17.89 -50.99 25.39
C ALA A 89 18.37 -52.03 26.43
N ALA A 90 18.24 -51.69 27.72
CA ALA A 90 18.59 -52.61 28.81
C ALA A 90 17.63 -53.82 28.87
N ALA A 91 16.32 -53.60 28.65
CA ALA A 91 15.34 -54.67 28.60
C ALA A 91 15.57 -55.63 27.42
N ALA A 92 15.94 -55.11 26.24
CA ALA A 92 16.28 -55.93 25.08
C ALA A 92 17.51 -56.81 25.35
N ALA A 93 18.60 -56.22 25.84
CA ALA A 93 19.79 -56.98 26.19
C ALA A 93 19.53 -58.01 27.31
N GLY A 94 18.73 -57.65 28.31
CA GLY A 94 18.34 -58.54 29.40
C GLY A 94 17.46 -59.72 28.94
N ALA A 95 16.52 -59.48 28.03
CA ALA A 95 15.68 -60.52 27.46
C ALA A 95 16.51 -61.52 26.64
N ASP A 96 17.43 -61.04 25.80
CA ASP A 96 18.29 -61.90 24.98
C ASP A 96 19.17 -62.80 25.85
N MET A 97 19.74 -62.27 26.94
CA MET A 97 20.48 -63.09 27.91
C MET A 97 19.61 -64.14 28.61
N ALA A 98 18.35 -63.80 28.94
CA ALA A 98 17.42 -64.73 29.59
C ALA A 98 17.02 -65.91 28.68
N PHE A 99 17.05 -65.72 27.36
CA PHE A 99 16.82 -66.79 26.37
C PHE A 99 18.10 -67.53 25.94
N GLY A 100 19.24 -67.28 26.60
CA GLY A 100 20.50 -68.00 26.38
C GLY A 100 21.30 -67.52 25.17
N VAL A 101 21.04 -66.30 24.69
CA VAL A 101 21.81 -65.67 23.61
C VAL A 101 23.18 -65.24 24.14
N ASP A 102 24.23 -65.39 23.32
CA ASP A 102 25.59 -64.95 23.65
C ASP A 102 25.64 -63.45 24.01
N ALA A 103 26.43 -63.11 25.03
CA ALA A 103 26.52 -61.77 25.59
C ALA A 103 26.93 -60.72 24.53
N GLY A 104 27.77 -61.08 23.56
CA GLY A 104 28.16 -60.17 22.48
C GLY A 104 26.98 -59.80 21.59
N THR A 105 26.09 -60.74 21.33
CA THR A 105 24.91 -60.53 20.48
C THR A 105 23.84 -59.72 21.22
N ALA A 106 23.60 -60.03 22.51
CA ALA A 106 22.65 -59.29 23.35
C ALA A 106 23.04 -57.81 23.54
N VAL A 107 24.33 -57.52 23.69
CA VAL A 107 24.84 -56.13 23.76
C VAL A 107 24.63 -55.40 22.43
N SER A 108 24.83 -56.08 21.30
CA SER A 108 24.59 -55.48 19.98
C SER A 108 23.12 -55.10 19.76
N ALA A 109 22.17 -55.92 20.24
CA ALA A 109 20.74 -55.61 20.19
C ALA A 109 20.38 -54.38 21.02
N GLY A 110 20.93 -54.26 22.24
CA GLY A 110 20.77 -53.07 23.09
C GLY A 110 21.32 -51.80 22.44
N ILE A 111 22.48 -51.87 21.78
CA ILE A 111 23.09 -50.73 21.06
C ILE A 111 22.19 -50.29 19.89
N VAL A 112 21.63 -51.23 19.13
CA VAL A 112 20.74 -50.93 18.00
C VAL A 112 19.45 -50.24 18.48
N VAL A 113 18.84 -50.72 19.56
CA VAL A 113 17.64 -50.11 20.16
C VAL A 113 17.96 -48.70 20.69
N GLY A 114 19.11 -48.52 21.34
CA GLY A 114 19.58 -47.22 21.80
C GLY A 114 19.78 -46.22 20.65
N ALA A 115 20.42 -46.65 19.57
CA ALA A 115 20.64 -45.83 18.38
C ALA A 115 19.31 -45.44 17.69
N ALA A 116 18.37 -46.38 17.55
CA ALA A 116 17.07 -46.12 16.97
C ALA A 116 16.24 -45.10 17.78
N GLY A 117 16.29 -45.18 19.11
CA GLY A 117 15.62 -44.22 19.99
C GLY A 117 16.23 -42.81 19.90
N ALA A 118 17.55 -42.71 19.84
CA ALA A 118 18.25 -41.43 19.67
C ALA A 118 17.92 -40.76 18.32
N VAL A 119 17.90 -41.53 17.23
CA VAL A 119 17.50 -41.05 15.90
C VAL A 119 16.05 -40.57 15.92
N THR A 120 15.14 -41.32 16.55
CA THR A 120 13.73 -40.92 16.64
C THR A 120 13.55 -39.61 17.42
N ALA A 121 14.30 -39.42 18.51
CA ALA A 121 14.29 -38.17 19.27
C ALA A 121 14.82 -37.00 18.42
N ALA A 122 15.93 -37.19 17.69
CA ALA A 122 16.49 -36.19 16.79
C ALA A 122 15.52 -35.83 15.65
N VAL A 123 14.88 -36.83 15.03
CA VAL A 123 13.87 -36.65 13.98
C VAL A 123 12.65 -35.90 14.51
N ARG A 124 12.17 -36.21 15.73
CA ARG A 124 11.04 -35.50 16.33
C ARG A 124 11.37 -34.04 16.62
N VAL A 125 12.56 -33.77 17.16
CA VAL A 125 13.02 -32.39 17.40
C VAL A 125 13.16 -31.65 16.07
N ALA A 126 13.79 -32.26 15.07
CA ALA A 126 13.90 -31.70 13.73
C ALA A 126 12.51 -31.45 13.10
N ALA A 127 11.57 -32.38 13.21
CA ALA A 127 10.22 -32.24 12.66
C ALA A 127 9.43 -31.09 13.30
N VAL A 128 9.67 -30.77 14.57
CA VAL A 128 9.02 -29.63 15.25
C VAL A 128 9.72 -28.31 14.92
N HIS A 129 11.05 -28.31 14.79
CA HIS A 129 11.85 -27.07 14.71
C HIS A 129 12.25 -26.68 13.28
N VAL A 130 12.42 -27.61 12.36
CA VAL A 130 12.71 -27.32 10.94
C VAL A 130 11.57 -26.55 10.25
N PRO A 131 10.27 -26.85 10.50
CA PRO A 131 9.19 -26.02 9.95
C PRO A 131 9.13 -24.63 10.57
N ALA A 132 9.61 -24.45 11.80
CA ALA A 132 9.72 -23.14 12.45
C ALA A 132 10.92 -22.36 11.92
N ALA A 133 12.07 -23.01 11.71
CA ALA A 133 13.26 -22.44 11.09
C ALA A 133 13.02 -22.06 9.62
N ASN A 134 12.32 -22.90 8.85
CA ASN A 134 11.93 -22.59 7.47
C ASN A 134 10.88 -21.46 7.40
N ARG A 135 9.97 -21.36 8.38
CA ARG A 135 9.07 -20.20 8.51
C ARG A 135 9.83 -18.91 8.82
N ARG A 136 10.94 -18.99 9.58
CA ARG A 136 11.84 -17.86 9.88
C ARG A 136 12.70 -17.45 8.68
N ALA A 137 13.28 -18.40 7.94
CA ALA A 137 14.00 -18.12 6.69
C ALA A 137 13.07 -17.54 5.61
N GLY A 138 11.82 -18.04 5.55
CA GLY A 138 10.76 -17.48 4.70
C GLY A 138 10.26 -16.10 5.14
N ALA A 139 10.52 -15.68 6.38
CA ALA A 139 10.24 -14.32 6.86
C ALA A 139 11.42 -13.36 6.61
N ALA A 140 12.66 -13.84 6.70
CA ALA A 140 13.87 -13.10 6.33
C ALA A 140 13.93 -12.73 4.83
N GLY A 141 13.25 -13.50 3.98
CA GLY A 141 13.11 -13.24 2.54
C GLY A 141 11.89 -12.39 2.13
N ARG A 142 11.11 -11.86 3.08
CA ARG A 142 10.00 -10.93 2.76
C ARG A 142 10.51 -9.49 2.68
N PRO A 143 10.01 -8.66 1.75
CA PRO A 143 10.15 -7.21 1.87
C PRO A 143 9.43 -6.76 3.14
N GLY A 144 10.16 -6.64 4.25
CA GLY A 144 9.63 -6.21 5.55
C GLY A 144 10.60 -6.30 6.74
N GLY A 145 11.90 -6.53 6.51
CA GLY A 145 12.88 -6.70 7.59
C GLY A 145 13.04 -5.46 8.48
N PRO A 146 13.75 -5.58 9.63
CA PRO A 146 13.97 -4.48 10.56
C PRO A 146 14.62 -3.27 9.89
N GLU A 147 15.44 -3.48 8.85
CA GLU A 147 15.99 -2.39 8.03
C GLU A 147 14.92 -1.61 7.26
N GLN A 148 13.89 -2.26 6.74
CA GLN A 148 12.81 -1.55 6.05
C GLN A 148 11.95 -0.77 7.04
N LEU A 149 11.70 -1.31 8.23
CA LEU A 149 11.00 -0.60 9.30
C LEU A 149 11.83 0.59 9.81
N ARG A 150 13.16 0.45 9.90
CA ARG A 150 14.09 1.56 10.16
C ARG A 150 13.95 2.66 9.11
N LEU A 151 13.98 2.32 7.82
CA LEU A 151 13.82 3.30 6.74
C LEU A 151 12.45 3.99 6.77
N LYS A 152 11.37 3.24 7.05
CA LYS A 152 10.03 3.80 7.21
C LYS A 152 9.96 4.80 8.37
N TRP A 153 10.52 4.43 9.53
CA TRP A 153 10.60 5.32 10.68
C TRP A 153 11.40 6.59 10.38
N LEU A 154 12.61 6.47 9.82
CA LEU A 154 13.44 7.63 9.49
C LEU A 154 12.77 8.55 8.44
N THR A 155 12.05 7.99 7.48
CA THR A 155 11.29 8.76 6.49
C THR A 155 10.11 9.48 7.14
N ALA A 156 9.37 8.80 8.03
CA ALA A 156 8.28 9.39 8.77
C ALA A 156 8.76 10.55 9.67
N LEU A 157 9.88 10.37 10.37
CA LEU A 157 10.55 11.40 11.17
C LEU A 157 10.92 12.62 10.31
N GLU A 158 11.49 12.41 9.11
CA GLU A 158 11.88 13.50 8.23
C GLU A 158 10.65 14.28 7.72
N VAL A 159 9.63 13.58 7.22
CA VAL A 159 8.48 14.19 6.55
C VAL A 159 7.49 14.80 7.53
N ARG A 160 7.20 14.12 8.65
CA ARG A 160 6.16 14.54 9.61
C ARG A 160 6.72 15.32 10.81
N GLY A 161 7.99 15.11 11.17
CA GLY A 161 8.64 15.80 12.28
C GLY A 161 9.52 16.97 11.80
N ILE A 162 10.63 16.63 11.14
CA ILE A 162 11.74 17.57 10.89
C ILE A 162 11.35 18.65 9.87
N ARG A 163 10.74 18.30 8.73
CA ARG A 163 10.37 19.31 7.71
C ARG A 163 9.38 20.36 8.22
N PRO A 164 8.25 20.00 8.87
CA PRO A 164 7.34 20.99 9.45
C PRO A 164 8.00 21.90 10.49
N PHE A 165 8.90 21.35 11.32
CA PHE A 165 9.68 22.14 12.27
C PHE A 165 10.54 23.21 11.58
N LEU A 166 11.26 22.84 10.51
CA LEU A 166 12.10 23.77 9.74
C LEU A 166 11.26 24.84 9.02
N GLU A 167 10.08 24.48 8.52
CA GLU A 167 9.12 25.42 7.93
C GLU A 167 8.58 26.43 8.96
N GLN A 168 8.28 25.97 10.18
CA GLN A 168 7.84 26.82 11.28
C GLN A 168 8.94 27.80 11.72
N GLU A 169 10.17 27.33 11.90
CA GLU A 169 11.32 28.20 12.23
C GLU A 169 11.56 29.25 11.14
N ARG A 170 11.38 28.89 9.85
CA ARG A 170 11.46 29.85 8.75
C ARG A 170 10.36 30.91 8.84
N ALA A 171 9.12 30.52 9.11
CA ALA A 171 8.01 31.46 9.25
C ALA A 171 8.25 32.45 10.40
N VAL A 172 8.82 31.98 11.51
CA VAL A 172 9.21 32.83 12.66
C VAL A 172 10.36 33.77 12.30
N ALA A 173 11.39 33.28 11.58
CA ALA A 173 12.51 34.12 11.13
C ALA A 173 12.06 35.23 10.17
N VAL A 174 11.15 34.93 9.23
CA VAL A 174 10.58 35.92 8.29
C VAL A 174 9.70 36.93 9.02
N ALA A 175 8.90 36.50 10.00
CA ALA A 175 8.09 37.40 10.82
C ALA A 175 8.95 38.33 11.68
N GLY A 176 10.09 37.84 12.21
CA GLY A 176 11.06 38.65 12.96
C GLY A 176 11.84 39.64 12.10
N ALA A 177 12.13 39.31 10.83
CA ALA A 177 12.83 40.20 9.90
C ALA A 177 11.94 41.30 9.30
N GLY A 178 10.61 41.17 9.39
CA GLY A 178 9.62 42.10 8.83
C GLY A 178 9.25 43.31 9.70
N ALA A 179 9.95 43.55 10.82
CA ALA A 179 9.69 44.71 11.69
C ALA A 179 10.70 45.84 11.46
N PRO A 180 10.39 46.87 10.64
CA PRO A 180 11.08 48.15 10.72
C PRO A 180 10.53 48.97 11.89
N GLY A 181 11.45 49.63 12.60
CA GLY A 181 11.18 50.37 13.83
C GLY A 181 10.37 51.67 13.69
N SER A 182 9.87 52.09 14.86
CA SER A 182 9.53 53.46 15.32
C SER A 182 8.89 54.47 14.33
N GLY A 183 7.70 54.96 14.65
CA GLY A 183 7.23 56.25 14.11
C GLY A 183 5.77 56.58 14.41
N SER A 184 5.56 57.43 15.40
CA SER A 184 4.29 58.08 15.78
C SER A 184 3.71 58.96 14.66
N ALA A 185 2.39 58.86 14.42
CA ALA A 185 1.46 59.91 13.94
C ALA A 185 0.08 59.27 13.66
N VAL A 186 -0.90 59.33 14.57
CA VAL A 186 -1.99 60.33 14.60
C VAL A 186 -2.39 60.87 13.22
N GLY A 187 -3.62 60.57 12.79
CA GLY A 187 -4.38 61.48 11.92
C GLY A 187 -5.27 60.85 10.84
N ALA A 188 -6.57 61.13 10.96
CA ALA A 188 -7.52 61.42 9.89
C ALA A 188 -8.27 60.28 9.14
N VAL A 189 -9.53 60.16 9.57
CA VAL A 189 -10.79 59.86 8.87
C VAL A 189 -10.82 60.17 7.36
N GLY A 190 -11.44 59.30 6.56
CA GLY A 190 -11.87 59.62 5.19
C GLY A 190 -12.51 58.48 4.37
N ALA A 191 -13.84 58.40 4.43
CA ALA A 191 -14.86 57.88 3.50
C ALA A 191 -14.51 57.10 2.20
N GLY A 192 -15.30 56.03 1.94
CA GLY A 192 -15.78 55.63 0.61
C GLY A 192 -15.79 54.11 0.32
N PRO A 193 -16.93 53.47 -0.04
CA PRO A 193 -16.99 52.06 -0.41
C PRO A 193 -16.53 51.88 -1.86
N GLY A 194 -15.24 51.60 -2.04
CA GLY A 194 -14.64 51.28 -3.32
C GLY A 194 -14.82 49.80 -3.67
N ARG A 195 -15.46 49.56 -4.81
CA ARG A 195 -15.52 48.31 -5.61
C ARG A 195 -14.47 47.27 -5.22
N GLY A 196 -14.94 46.06 -4.91
CA GLY A 196 -14.11 44.88 -4.68
C GLY A 196 -13.08 44.71 -5.79
N ALA A 197 -11.84 45.11 -5.50
CA ALA A 197 -10.69 44.75 -6.29
C ALA A 197 -10.52 43.25 -6.15
N VAL A 198 -10.91 42.52 -7.19
CA VAL A 198 -10.46 41.14 -7.40
C VAL A 198 -8.93 41.21 -7.38
N PRO A 199 -8.24 40.60 -6.40
CA PRO A 199 -6.78 40.60 -6.41
C PRO A 199 -6.33 39.94 -7.72
N PRO A 200 -5.27 40.46 -8.36
CA PRO A 200 -4.79 39.89 -9.61
C PRO A 200 -4.45 38.42 -9.36
N GLN A 201 -5.19 37.52 -10.02
CA GLN A 201 -4.87 36.10 -10.03
C GLN A 201 -3.51 35.95 -10.69
N LEU A 202 -2.48 35.93 -9.85
CA LEU A 202 -1.14 35.52 -10.23
C LEU A 202 -1.29 34.13 -10.84
N ARG A 203 -0.83 33.97 -12.08
CA ARG A 203 -0.66 32.70 -12.81
C ARG A 203 0.36 31.82 -12.09
N GLY A 204 0.08 31.43 -10.85
CA GLY A 204 0.60 30.22 -10.25
C GLY A 204 -0.41 29.14 -10.54
N VAL A 205 0.03 28.03 -11.13
CA VAL A 205 -0.77 26.80 -11.26
C VAL A 205 -1.55 26.61 -9.96
N ASP A 206 -2.87 26.48 -10.05
CA ASP A 206 -3.79 26.44 -8.90
C ASP A 206 -3.48 25.21 -8.03
N ARG A 207 -2.43 25.31 -7.19
CA ARG A 207 -1.96 24.23 -6.31
C ARG A 207 -3.07 23.79 -5.37
N SER A 208 -3.99 24.69 -5.05
CA SER A 208 -5.18 24.42 -4.23
C SER A 208 -6.20 23.56 -4.99
N ALA A 209 -6.41 23.78 -6.29
CA ALA A 209 -7.23 22.89 -7.12
C ALA A 209 -6.57 21.51 -7.32
N GLU A 210 -5.27 21.46 -7.58
CA GLU A 210 -4.55 20.20 -7.77
C GLU A 210 -4.48 19.37 -6.46
N ALA A 211 -4.26 20.01 -5.31
CA ALA A 211 -4.31 19.35 -4.01
C ALA A 211 -5.72 18.82 -3.68
N ARG A 212 -6.77 19.63 -3.93
CA ARG A 212 -8.16 19.19 -3.79
C ARG A 212 -8.46 17.99 -4.67
N ARG A 213 -8.00 18.01 -5.92
CA ARG A 213 -8.16 16.91 -6.88
C ARG A 213 -7.53 15.62 -6.38
N ARG A 214 -6.28 15.68 -5.90
CA ARG A 214 -5.59 14.50 -5.33
C ARG A 214 -6.35 13.94 -4.13
N SER A 215 -6.80 14.81 -3.22
CA SER A 215 -7.58 14.38 -2.06
C SER A 215 -8.90 13.72 -2.46
N MET A 216 -9.63 14.25 -3.46
CA MET A 216 -10.87 13.64 -3.96
C MET A 216 -10.62 12.27 -4.61
N LEU A 217 -9.54 12.16 -5.39
CA LEU A 217 -9.16 10.89 -6.01
C LEU A 217 -8.76 9.85 -4.95
N GLU A 218 -8.00 10.21 -3.92
CA GLU A 218 -7.68 9.31 -2.82
C GLU A 218 -8.94 8.86 -2.05
N GLN A 219 -9.88 9.78 -1.81
CA GLN A 219 -11.17 9.47 -1.18
C GLN A 219 -12.05 8.54 -2.03
N SER A 220 -11.89 8.52 -3.36
CA SER A 220 -12.69 7.66 -4.24
C SER A 220 -12.51 6.17 -3.95
N PHE A 221 -11.34 5.74 -3.44
CA PHE A 221 -11.13 4.36 -2.99
C PHE A 221 -12.04 3.97 -1.82
N GLY A 222 -12.37 4.91 -0.93
CA GLY A 222 -13.31 4.69 0.18
C GLY A 222 -14.76 4.57 -0.28
N GLN A 223 -15.05 4.82 -1.56
CA GLN A 223 -16.37 4.66 -2.16
C GLN A 223 -16.52 3.35 -2.92
N LEU A 224 -15.44 2.56 -3.04
CA LEU A 224 -15.53 1.20 -3.52
C LEU A 224 -16.24 0.34 -2.47
N PRO A 225 -17.14 -0.57 -2.88
CA PRO A 225 -17.65 -1.59 -1.97
C PRO A 225 -16.49 -2.37 -1.34
N ASP A 226 -16.66 -2.77 -0.08
CA ASP A 226 -15.68 -3.59 0.62
C ASP A 226 -15.46 -4.89 -0.14
N ALA A 227 -14.19 -5.27 -0.30
CA ALA A 227 -13.86 -6.56 -0.88
C ALA A 227 -14.22 -7.66 0.12
N ASP A 228 -15.29 -8.39 -0.21
CA ASP A 228 -15.93 -9.45 0.58
C ASP A 228 -14.96 -10.25 1.47
N ALA A 229 -15.30 -10.44 2.75
CA ALA A 229 -14.37 -11.00 3.74
C ALA A 229 -13.94 -12.44 3.41
N LEU A 230 -14.78 -13.19 2.69
CA LEU A 230 -14.55 -14.57 2.30
C LEU A 230 -14.23 -14.66 0.79
N PHE A 231 -12.96 -14.44 0.43
CA PHE A 231 -12.48 -14.60 -0.96
C PHE A 231 -11.35 -15.63 -1.02
N THR A 232 -11.56 -16.74 -1.72
CA THR A 232 -10.58 -17.84 -1.79
C THR A 232 -10.40 -18.35 -3.23
N GLY A 233 -9.35 -19.14 -3.46
CA GLY A 233 -9.14 -19.84 -4.74
C GLY A 233 -8.66 -19.01 -5.93
N ARG A 234 -8.76 -17.67 -5.90
CA ARG A 234 -8.49 -16.80 -7.08
C ARG A 234 -7.16 -16.03 -7.05
N ARG A 235 -6.14 -16.59 -6.37
CA ARG A 235 -4.83 -15.91 -6.25
C ARG A 235 -4.08 -15.82 -7.58
N ALA A 236 -4.25 -16.83 -8.45
CA ALA A 236 -3.57 -16.88 -9.74
C ALA A 236 -4.10 -15.77 -10.68
N GLU A 237 -5.42 -15.56 -10.70
CA GLU A 237 -6.09 -14.53 -11.48
C GLU A 237 -5.71 -13.13 -10.99
N LEU A 238 -5.71 -12.89 -9.67
CA LEU A 238 -5.21 -11.63 -9.09
C LEU A 238 -3.74 -11.36 -9.46
N ALA A 239 -2.88 -12.38 -9.36
CA ALA A 239 -1.48 -12.26 -9.72
C ALA A 239 -1.29 -11.95 -11.21
N ARG A 240 -2.16 -12.50 -12.06
CA ARG A 240 -2.17 -12.27 -13.51
C ARG A 240 -2.60 -10.86 -13.87
N ILE A 241 -3.68 -10.34 -13.27
CA ILE A 241 -4.09 -8.94 -13.42
C ILE A 241 -2.95 -8.02 -13.00
N ALA A 242 -2.34 -8.28 -11.84
CA ALA A 242 -1.20 -7.50 -11.36
C ALA A 242 0.01 -7.58 -12.31
N GLN A 243 0.24 -8.72 -12.95
CA GLN A 243 1.29 -8.90 -13.94
C GLN A 243 1.03 -8.06 -15.18
N TRP A 244 -0.18 -8.09 -15.75
CA TRP A 244 -0.54 -7.28 -16.92
C TRP A 244 -0.36 -5.78 -16.65
N VAL A 245 -0.77 -5.29 -15.48
CA VAL A 245 -0.55 -3.89 -15.07
C VAL A 245 0.95 -3.56 -15.00
N ARG A 246 1.78 -4.43 -14.40
CA ARG A 246 3.23 -4.20 -14.34
C ARG A 246 3.87 -4.18 -15.72
N THR A 247 3.47 -5.09 -16.62
CA THR A 247 3.95 -5.11 -18.00
C THR A 247 3.55 -3.83 -18.74
N ALA A 248 2.34 -3.32 -18.50
CA ALA A 248 1.86 -2.05 -19.06
C ALA A 248 2.71 -0.86 -18.69
N ARG A 249 3.00 -0.72 -17.40
CA ARG A 249 3.84 0.37 -16.90
C ARG A 249 5.30 0.30 -17.35
N ALA A 250 5.77 -0.89 -17.75
CA ALA A 250 7.12 -1.06 -18.28
C ALA A 250 7.22 -0.72 -19.78
N SER A 251 6.09 -0.51 -20.47
CA SER A 251 6.07 -0.13 -21.89
C SER A 251 6.36 1.36 -22.09
N THR A 252 6.86 1.70 -23.27
CA THR A 252 7.01 3.08 -23.73
C THR A 252 5.69 3.71 -24.20
N GLU A 253 4.64 2.90 -24.40
CA GLU A 253 3.33 3.37 -24.83
C GLU A 253 2.37 3.56 -23.65
N THR A 254 1.76 4.75 -23.56
CA THR A 254 0.75 5.05 -22.53
C THR A 254 -0.64 4.59 -23.00
N ARG A 255 -1.03 3.37 -22.61
CA ARG A 255 -2.34 2.79 -22.90
C ARG A 255 -2.97 2.16 -21.64
N PRO A 256 -4.30 2.20 -21.50
CA PRO A 256 -4.97 1.55 -20.38
C PRO A 256 -4.95 0.03 -20.55
N VAL A 257 -4.98 -0.69 -19.43
CA VAL A 257 -5.15 -2.14 -19.39
C VAL A 257 -6.63 -2.43 -19.16
N VAL A 258 -7.24 -3.18 -20.07
CA VAL A 258 -8.63 -3.64 -19.97
C VAL A 258 -8.61 -5.14 -19.75
N VAL A 259 -9.27 -5.59 -18.67
CA VAL A 259 -9.40 -7.02 -18.36
C VAL A 259 -10.88 -7.38 -18.36
N VAL A 260 -11.27 -8.35 -19.19
CA VAL A 260 -12.64 -8.83 -19.28
C VAL A 260 -12.81 -10.10 -18.44
N LEU A 261 -13.52 -9.97 -17.32
CA LEU A 261 -13.87 -11.04 -16.42
C LEU A 261 -15.25 -11.57 -16.80
N HIS A 262 -15.30 -12.71 -17.49
CA HIS A 262 -16.56 -13.33 -17.91
C HIS A 262 -16.85 -14.66 -17.21
N GLY A 263 -18.12 -15.06 -17.19
CA GLY A 263 -18.57 -16.31 -16.57
C GLY A 263 -19.95 -16.23 -15.91
N GLU A 264 -20.43 -17.38 -15.45
CA GLU A 264 -21.78 -17.52 -14.89
C GLU A 264 -22.08 -16.55 -13.74
N PRO A 265 -23.35 -16.11 -13.57
CA PRO A 265 -23.77 -15.35 -12.42
C PRO A 265 -23.40 -16.05 -11.10
N GLY A 266 -22.97 -15.28 -10.09
CA GLY A 266 -22.61 -15.82 -8.78
C GLY A 266 -21.20 -16.44 -8.66
N VAL A 267 -20.43 -16.55 -9.75
CA VAL A 267 -19.05 -17.09 -9.70
C VAL A 267 -18.02 -16.14 -9.04
N GLY A 268 -18.46 -14.93 -8.67
CA GLY A 268 -17.63 -13.95 -7.95
C GLY A 268 -16.78 -13.03 -8.84
N ARG A 269 -17.21 -12.73 -10.07
CA ARG A 269 -16.51 -11.80 -11.01
C ARG A 269 -16.33 -10.40 -10.40
N THR A 270 -17.42 -9.83 -9.87
CA THR A 270 -17.41 -8.54 -9.19
C THR A 270 -16.50 -8.55 -7.96
N ALA A 271 -16.55 -9.62 -7.16
CA ALA A 271 -15.67 -9.77 -6.00
C ALA A 271 -14.19 -9.83 -6.40
N LEU A 272 -13.85 -10.54 -7.49
CA LEU A 272 -12.49 -10.56 -8.05
C LEU A 272 -12.08 -9.17 -8.56
N ALA A 273 -12.95 -8.46 -9.27
CA ALA A 273 -12.68 -7.12 -9.79
C ALA A 273 -12.41 -6.12 -8.65
N LEU A 274 -13.27 -6.09 -7.64
CA LEU A 274 -13.12 -5.23 -6.46
C LEU A 274 -11.86 -5.59 -5.68
N ARG A 275 -11.58 -6.89 -5.46
CA ARG A 275 -10.36 -7.31 -4.77
C ARG A 275 -9.11 -6.90 -5.56
N ALA A 276 -9.11 -6.99 -6.88
CA ALA A 276 -8.01 -6.52 -7.72
C ALA A 276 -7.82 -5.00 -7.61
N ALA A 277 -8.91 -4.22 -7.65
CA ALA A 277 -8.88 -2.78 -7.47
C ALA A 277 -8.29 -2.36 -6.11
N HIS A 278 -8.70 -3.03 -5.04
CA HIS A 278 -8.16 -2.81 -3.69
C HIS A 278 -6.71 -3.26 -3.55
N ALA A 279 -6.35 -4.42 -4.11
CA ALA A 279 -4.99 -4.95 -4.03
C ALA A 279 -3.97 -4.11 -4.82
N LEU A 280 -4.41 -3.42 -5.87
CA LEU A 280 -3.56 -2.58 -6.70
C LEU A 280 -3.67 -1.09 -6.35
N ARG A 281 -4.34 -0.73 -5.24
CA ARG A 281 -4.62 0.66 -4.86
C ARG A 281 -3.39 1.58 -4.88
N ASP A 282 -2.22 1.07 -4.49
CA ASP A 282 -0.99 1.86 -4.41
C ASP A 282 -0.47 2.30 -5.79
N GLN A 283 -0.93 1.65 -6.87
CA GLN A 283 -0.53 1.93 -8.24
C GLN A 283 -1.46 2.92 -8.95
N PHE A 284 -2.61 3.25 -8.37
CA PHE A 284 -3.62 4.12 -8.97
C PHE A 284 -3.93 5.29 -8.03
N ARG A 285 -4.37 6.42 -8.57
CA ARG A 285 -4.66 7.64 -7.80
C ARG A 285 -6.10 7.72 -7.36
N GLY A 286 -7.01 7.06 -8.07
CA GLY A 286 -8.41 6.94 -7.70
C GLY A 286 -9.03 5.66 -8.24
N ALA A 287 -10.23 5.35 -7.77
CA ALA A 287 -10.99 4.22 -8.23
C ALA A 287 -12.49 4.51 -8.29
N CYS A 288 -13.18 3.88 -9.24
CA CYS A 288 -14.62 4.01 -9.39
C CYS A 288 -15.23 2.68 -9.83
N VAL A 289 -16.40 2.37 -9.28
CA VAL A 289 -17.24 1.27 -9.75
C VAL A 289 -18.49 1.86 -10.38
N VAL A 290 -18.81 1.38 -11.57
CA VAL A 290 -20.04 1.66 -12.30
C VAL A 290 -20.76 0.32 -12.47
N ASP A 291 -21.97 0.23 -11.95
CA ASP A 291 -22.87 -0.87 -12.27
C ASP A 291 -23.63 -0.53 -13.55
N LEU A 292 -23.36 -1.26 -14.63
CA LEU A 292 -23.98 -1.09 -15.95
C LEU A 292 -25.34 -1.78 -16.06
N ARG A 293 -25.72 -2.60 -15.06
CA ARG A 293 -27.02 -3.27 -14.97
C ARG A 293 -27.35 -4.14 -16.17
N GLY A 294 -26.34 -4.70 -16.84
CA GLY A 294 -26.54 -5.60 -17.99
C GLY A 294 -27.02 -6.99 -17.59
N GLY A 295 -26.93 -7.35 -16.31
CA GLY A 295 -27.31 -8.65 -15.81
C GLY A 295 -28.71 -8.72 -15.23
N ALA A 296 -29.72 -8.77 -16.10
CA ALA A 296 -31.12 -8.99 -15.74
C ALA A 296 -31.67 -7.93 -14.77
N PRO A 297 -32.32 -6.86 -15.28
CA PRO A 297 -32.96 -5.90 -14.40
C PRO A 297 -34.01 -6.60 -13.54
N ALA A 298 -34.09 -6.20 -12.26
CA ALA A 298 -35.34 -6.35 -11.53
C ALA A 298 -36.45 -5.79 -12.44
N ALA A 299 -37.49 -6.60 -12.70
CA ALA A 299 -38.46 -6.40 -13.78
C ALA A 299 -38.75 -4.91 -14.08
N GLY A 300 -38.13 -4.39 -15.15
CA GLY A 300 -38.39 -3.03 -15.66
C GLY A 300 -37.23 -2.02 -15.65
N GLU A 301 -36.06 -2.31 -15.08
CA GLU A 301 -34.91 -1.38 -15.19
C GLU A 301 -34.20 -1.48 -16.55
N ALA A 302 -33.91 -0.35 -17.19
CA ALA A 302 -33.07 -0.33 -18.38
C ALA A 302 -31.58 -0.41 -17.99
N PRO A 303 -30.71 -1.01 -18.83
CA PRO A 303 -29.26 -0.89 -18.67
C PRO A 303 -28.84 0.57 -18.53
N LEU A 304 -27.81 0.83 -17.72
CA LEU A 304 -27.35 2.19 -17.49
C LEU A 304 -26.90 2.81 -18.81
N SER A 305 -27.34 4.02 -19.13
CA SER A 305 -26.92 4.66 -20.38
C SER A 305 -25.45 5.07 -20.33
N THR A 306 -24.75 5.08 -21.47
CA THR A 306 -23.35 5.55 -21.56
C THR A 306 -23.17 6.97 -21.01
N ARG A 307 -24.17 7.82 -21.20
CA ARG A 307 -24.21 9.19 -20.65
C ARG A 307 -24.16 9.18 -19.12
N GLU A 308 -25.03 8.39 -18.49
CA GLU A 308 -25.11 8.30 -17.03
C GLU A 308 -23.86 7.66 -16.45
N ALA A 309 -23.31 6.63 -17.11
CA ALA A 309 -22.05 6.01 -16.73
C ALA A 309 -20.88 7.01 -16.75
N LEU A 310 -20.73 7.81 -17.82
CA LEU A 310 -19.71 8.86 -17.91
C LEU A 310 -19.89 9.94 -16.83
N LEU A 311 -21.13 10.39 -16.59
CA LEU A 311 -21.41 11.35 -15.53
C LEU A 311 -21.07 10.79 -14.14
N HIS A 312 -21.40 9.52 -13.89
CA HIS A 312 -21.06 8.86 -12.63
C HIS A 312 -19.54 8.78 -12.45
N LEU A 313 -18.80 8.35 -13.48
CA LEU A 313 -17.33 8.30 -13.46
C LEU A 313 -16.73 9.68 -13.19
N LEU A 314 -17.15 10.70 -13.92
CA LEU A 314 -16.65 12.08 -13.76
C LEU A 314 -16.93 12.60 -12.35
N ASN A 315 -18.13 12.39 -11.81
CA ASN A 315 -18.49 12.81 -10.46
C ASN A 315 -17.66 12.07 -9.39
N ARG A 316 -17.46 10.77 -9.54
CA ARG A 316 -16.71 9.93 -8.60
C ARG A 316 -15.20 10.19 -8.65
N LEU A 317 -14.67 10.55 -9.82
CA LEU A 317 -13.25 10.85 -10.03
C LEU A 317 -12.94 12.36 -9.89
N GLY A 318 -13.85 13.14 -9.30
CA GLY A 318 -13.60 14.52 -8.89
C GLY A 318 -13.49 15.54 -10.03
N ALA A 319 -14.23 15.33 -11.13
CA ALA A 319 -14.33 16.34 -12.19
C ALA A 319 -15.07 17.61 -11.68
N PRO A 320 -14.65 18.82 -12.09
CA PRO A 320 -15.31 20.06 -11.68
C PRO A 320 -16.77 20.08 -12.12
N ARG A 321 -17.70 20.28 -11.18
CA ARG A 321 -19.15 20.25 -11.44
C ARG A 321 -19.59 21.32 -12.44
N GLU A 322 -18.83 22.41 -12.52
CA GLU A 322 -19.06 23.52 -13.44
C GLU A 322 -18.87 23.10 -14.90
N GLN A 323 -18.03 22.10 -15.16
CA GLN A 323 -17.78 21.55 -16.50
C GLN A 323 -18.86 20.53 -16.93
N LEU A 324 -19.66 20.04 -15.98
CA LEU A 324 -20.75 19.10 -16.22
C LEU A 324 -22.08 19.81 -16.56
N LEU A 325 -22.09 21.15 -16.58
CA LEU A 325 -23.27 21.93 -16.95
C LEU A 325 -23.49 21.89 -18.47
N PHE A 326 -24.67 21.43 -18.87
CA PHE A 326 -25.08 21.36 -20.26
C PHE A 326 -25.82 22.63 -20.68
N ARG A 327 -25.63 23.05 -21.94
CA ARG A 327 -26.51 24.02 -22.58
C ARG A 327 -27.84 23.33 -22.90
N GLU A 328 -28.96 23.96 -22.56
CA GLU A 328 -30.29 23.45 -22.91
C GLU A 328 -30.39 23.20 -24.43
N GLY A 329 -30.89 22.01 -24.82
CA GLY A 329 -31.15 21.65 -26.23
C GLY A 329 -30.11 20.78 -26.96
N ALA A 330 -29.02 20.34 -26.32
CA ALA A 330 -28.06 19.42 -26.96
C ALA A 330 -28.65 18.00 -27.12
N SER A 331 -28.41 17.33 -28.27
CA SER A 331 -28.85 15.95 -28.48
C SER A 331 -28.13 14.95 -27.57
N ALA A 332 -28.73 13.78 -27.31
CA ALA A 332 -28.14 12.76 -26.45
C ALA A 332 -26.74 12.33 -26.91
N GLU A 333 -26.53 12.16 -28.22
CA GLU A 333 -25.23 11.81 -28.79
C GLU A 333 -24.18 12.91 -28.60
N GLN A 334 -24.57 14.18 -28.78
CA GLN A 334 -23.67 15.32 -28.56
C GLN A 334 -23.22 15.41 -27.10
N GLN A 335 -24.13 15.10 -26.17
CA GLN A 335 -23.81 15.06 -24.75
C GLN A 335 -22.82 13.94 -24.42
N VAL A 336 -23.02 12.73 -24.97
CA VAL A 336 -22.08 11.61 -24.78
C VAL A 336 -20.70 11.94 -25.34
N ARG A 337 -20.61 12.49 -26.57
CA ARG A 337 -19.32 12.89 -27.16
C ARG A 337 -18.59 13.92 -26.30
N ARG A 338 -19.28 14.98 -25.87
CA ARG A 338 -18.69 16.01 -24.99
C ARG A 338 -18.24 15.43 -23.65
N LEU A 339 -19.05 14.56 -23.03
CA LEU A 339 -18.69 13.92 -21.77
C LEU A 339 -17.48 12.98 -21.93
N GLY A 340 -17.40 12.26 -23.05
CA GLY A 340 -16.25 11.42 -23.38
C GLY A 340 -14.98 12.25 -23.55
N GLU A 341 -15.03 13.35 -24.29
CA GLU A 341 -13.91 14.30 -24.44
C GLU A 341 -13.44 14.83 -23.08
N LEU A 342 -14.37 15.28 -22.23
CA LEU A 342 -14.07 15.75 -20.87
C LEU A 342 -13.48 14.64 -20.00
N TYR A 343 -13.99 13.42 -20.12
CA TYR A 343 -13.51 12.25 -19.38
C TYR A 343 -12.08 11.88 -19.77
N HIS A 344 -11.77 11.81 -21.07
CA HIS A 344 -10.41 11.55 -21.55
C HIS A 344 -9.45 12.67 -21.18
N GLN A 345 -9.87 13.93 -21.33
CA GLN A 345 -9.05 15.08 -20.93
C GLN A 345 -8.79 15.10 -19.42
N HIS A 346 -9.81 14.79 -18.61
CA HIS A 346 -9.67 14.73 -17.15
C HIS A 346 -8.71 13.62 -16.77
N LEU A 347 -8.81 12.42 -17.35
CA LEU A 347 -7.98 11.28 -16.95
C LEU A 347 -6.63 11.17 -17.66
N GLN A 348 -6.30 12.12 -18.55
CA GLN A 348 -5.03 12.13 -19.25
C GLN A 348 -3.86 12.16 -18.25
N GLY A 349 -2.98 11.15 -18.32
CA GLY A 349 -1.81 11.02 -17.43
C GLY A 349 -2.14 10.70 -15.96
N LEU A 350 -3.40 10.39 -15.64
CA LEU A 350 -3.83 10.01 -14.28
C LEU A 350 -4.22 8.54 -14.25
N PRO A 351 -3.42 7.67 -13.60
CA PRO A 351 -3.76 6.27 -13.49
C PRO A 351 -4.92 6.10 -12.50
N VAL A 352 -6.07 5.64 -12.99
CA VAL A 352 -7.23 5.30 -12.15
C VAL A 352 -7.64 3.85 -12.36
N THR A 353 -8.33 3.26 -11.40
CA THR A 353 -8.97 1.95 -11.55
C THR A 353 -10.46 2.11 -11.78
N VAL A 354 -10.97 1.63 -12.91
CA VAL A 354 -12.40 1.65 -13.22
C VAL A 354 -12.92 0.23 -13.25
N VAL A 355 -13.98 -0.06 -12.49
CA VAL A 355 -14.69 -1.33 -12.53
C VAL A 355 -16.03 -1.10 -13.23
N LEU A 356 -16.22 -1.73 -14.38
CA LEU A 356 -17.45 -1.75 -15.15
C LEU A 356 -18.15 -3.07 -14.85
N ASP A 357 -19.11 -3.05 -13.93
CA ASP A 357 -19.81 -4.23 -13.46
C ASP A 357 -21.03 -4.55 -14.33
N GLU A 358 -21.21 -5.82 -14.67
CA GLU A 358 -22.27 -6.33 -15.53
C GLU A 358 -22.40 -5.64 -16.90
N ALA A 359 -21.29 -5.52 -17.62
CA ALA A 359 -21.26 -5.04 -19.00
C ALA A 359 -21.93 -6.03 -19.98
N VAL A 360 -22.65 -5.46 -20.95
CA VAL A 360 -23.30 -6.19 -22.06
C VAL A 360 -23.01 -5.60 -23.43
N ASP A 361 -22.76 -4.29 -23.52
CA ASP A 361 -22.49 -3.59 -24.78
C ASP A 361 -20.99 -3.26 -24.91
N PRO A 362 -20.27 -3.80 -25.91
CA PRO A 362 -18.85 -3.50 -26.11
C PRO A 362 -18.60 -2.05 -26.53
N GLU A 363 -19.54 -1.38 -27.21
CA GLU A 363 -19.40 0.03 -27.60
C GLU A 363 -19.53 0.97 -26.39
N GLN A 364 -20.41 0.61 -25.44
CA GLN A 364 -20.47 1.28 -24.15
C GLN A 364 -19.13 1.13 -23.40
N VAL A 365 -18.57 -0.08 -23.34
CA VAL A 365 -17.27 -0.30 -22.68
C VAL A 365 -16.19 0.54 -23.35
N ARG A 366 -16.13 0.55 -24.69
CA ARG A 366 -15.19 1.40 -25.45
C ARG A 366 -15.27 2.86 -25.03
N ALA A 367 -16.47 3.43 -24.95
CA ALA A 367 -16.67 4.83 -24.58
C ALA A 367 -16.24 5.15 -23.12
N LEU A 368 -16.22 4.15 -22.24
CA LEU A 368 -15.86 4.31 -20.82
C LEU A 368 -14.38 4.03 -20.55
N VAL A 369 -13.63 3.51 -21.52
CA VAL A 369 -12.18 3.26 -21.39
C VAL A 369 -11.40 4.56 -21.57
N PRO A 370 -10.61 5.01 -20.58
CA PRO A 370 -9.88 6.27 -20.66
C PRO A 370 -8.66 6.19 -21.58
N GLU A 371 -8.71 6.89 -22.70
CA GLU A 371 -7.60 6.98 -23.66
C GLU A 371 -6.35 7.64 -23.05
N ARG A 372 -5.16 7.23 -23.54
CA ARG A 372 -3.86 7.83 -23.19
C ARG A 372 -3.61 7.94 -21.69
N SER A 373 -4.07 6.95 -20.93
CA SER A 373 -3.89 6.86 -19.49
C SER A 373 -3.32 5.49 -19.12
N GLU A 374 -2.57 5.40 -18.02
CA GLU A 374 -2.11 4.11 -17.47
C GLU A 374 -3.15 3.52 -16.50
N SER A 375 -4.43 3.64 -16.87
CA SER A 375 -5.56 3.20 -16.05
C SER A 375 -5.79 1.70 -16.19
N LEU A 376 -6.39 1.10 -15.16
CA LEU A 376 -6.87 -0.28 -15.21
C LEU A 376 -8.39 -0.25 -15.31
N VAL A 377 -8.95 -0.90 -16.32
CA VAL A 377 -10.39 -1.09 -16.50
C VAL A 377 -10.70 -2.57 -16.32
N LEU A 378 -11.46 -2.90 -15.28
CA LEU A 378 -11.94 -4.26 -15.00
C LEU A 378 -13.38 -4.34 -15.44
N VAL A 379 -13.66 -5.13 -16.47
CA VAL A 379 -15.01 -5.31 -17.02
C VAL A 379 -15.53 -6.65 -16.54
N THR A 380 -16.70 -6.69 -15.90
CA THR A 380 -17.36 -7.96 -15.59
C THR A 380 -18.50 -8.18 -16.58
N ALA A 381 -18.58 -9.35 -17.20
CA ALA A 381 -19.62 -9.70 -18.17
C ALA A 381 -20.13 -11.12 -17.93
N ARG A 382 -21.40 -11.42 -18.23
CA ARG A 382 -21.94 -12.78 -18.06
C ARG A 382 -21.39 -13.72 -19.13
N GLU A 383 -21.42 -13.24 -20.36
CA GLU A 383 -20.89 -13.92 -21.53
C GLU A 383 -19.53 -13.32 -21.91
N PRO A 384 -18.71 -14.03 -22.72
CA PRO A 384 -17.52 -13.44 -23.32
C PRO A 384 -17.89 -12.17 -24.09
N LEU A 385 -17.25 -11.05 -23.75
CA LEU A 385 -17.49 -9.75 -24.39
C LEU A 385 -16.29 -9.40 -25.26
N GLU A 386 -16.45 -9.45 -26.58
CA GLU A 386 -15.41 -9.06 -27.53
C GLU A 386 -15.38 -7.54 -27.68
N LEU A 387 -14.25 -6.92 -27.33
CA LEU A 387 -14.05 -5.49 -27.46
C LEU A 387 -13.51 -5.12 -28.86
N PRO A 388 -13.83 -3.92 -29.38
CA PRO A 388 -13.38 -3.49 -30.71
C PRO A 388 -11.86 -3.53 -30.87
N ALA A 389 -11.38 -4.05 -32.02
CA ALA A 389 -9.95 -4.24 -32.28
C ALA A 389 -9.15 -2.93 -32.38
N ASP A 390 -9.82 -1.81 -32.64
CA ASP A 390 -9.23 -0.47 -32.70
C ASP A 390 -9.23 0.24 -31.33
N LEU A 391 -9.62 -0.44 -30.25
CA LEU A 391 -9.51 0.09 -28.90
C LEU A 391 -8.04 0.36 -28.57
N GLY A 392 -7.72 1.60 -28.23
CA GLY A 392 -6.36 2.05 -27.87
C GLY A 392 -5.87 1.55 -26.51
N ALA A 393 -6.15 0.29 -26.17
CA ALA A 393 -5.91 -0.33 -24.88
C ALA A 393 -5.25 -1.71 -25.03
N TRP A 394 -4.74 -2.23 -23.92
CA TRP A 394 -4.28 -3.61 -23.84
C TRP A 394 -5.40 -4.47 -23.30
N VAL A 395 -5.98 -5.34 -24.12
CA VAL A 395 -7.16 -6.15 -23.77
C VAL A 395 -6.73 -7.55 -23.39
N TYR A 396 -7.23 -8.04 -22.25
CA TYR A 396 -6.93 -9.36 -21.68
C TYR A 396 -8.17 -10.12 -21.20
#